data_AF-A0A7V8N2U6-F1
#
_entry.id   AF-A0A7V8N2U6-F1
#
_cell.length_a   1.000
_cell.length_b   1.000
_cell.length_c   1.000
_cell.angle_alpha   90.00
_cell.angle_beta   90.00
_cell.angle_gamma   90.00
#
_symmetry.space_group_name_H-M   'P 1'
#
loop_
_entity.id
_entity.type
_entity.pdbx_description
1 polymer ?
#
loop_
_entity_poly.entity_id
_entity_poly.type
_entity_poly.pdbx_seq_one_letter_code
_entity_poly.pdbx_strand_id
1 'polypeptide(L)'
;MKKKNLFQVVISILTLLVVFIGPVKAVFAADDVDAKNVDVTINKRIWDEGQTPKDIQNTGETMDFGGRALNGSEFTVYDVTEKYYELIKNSDQKTAIAAIQSDAEAVAPTYAKKVDAKVTAGDGQATFSNLTIKNDANQYNVYLFVETKTPNDITVTKRAVPIVLAMPIYKLDATQKPTDVINTNIQLYPKNETAKDTKEFSNAGNFSNVTINGQDFANVTTGDILNYKLTVNIPANIGDANAVQSFKIHDKPSDGFTNRIR
;
A
#
# COMPACT_ATOMS: atom_id res chain seq x y z
N MET A 1 -33.51 4.80 26.57
CA MET A 1 -32.91 4.86 25.23
C MET A 1 -31.42 4.51 25.34
N LYS A 2 -31.01 3.35 24.80
CA LYS A 2 -29.63 2.86 24.90
C LYS A 2 -28.74 3.65 23.94
N LYS A 3 -27.71 4.33 24.47
CA LYS A 3 -26.64 4.96 23.67
C LYS A 3 -25.94 3.85 22.87
N LYS A 4 -26.02 3.91 21.54
CA LYS A 4 -25.13 3.12 20.69
C LYS A 4 -23.76 3.77 20.77
N ASN A 5 -22.81 3.07 21.37
CA ASN A 5 -21.40 3.42 21.32
C ASN A 5 -20.98 3.35 19.85
N LEU A 6 -20.81 4.50 19.23
CA LEU A 6 -20.18 4.62 17.92
C LEU A 6 -18.73 4.17 18.14
N PHE A 7 -18.42 2.95 17.72
CA PHE A 7 -17.04 2.52 17.53
C PHE A 7 -16.42 3.51 16.53
N GLN A 8 -15.78 4.55 17.05
CA GLN A 8 -14.80 5.30 16.32
C GLN A 8 -13.69 4.30 16.02
N VAL A 9 -13.75 3.71 14.83
CA VAL A 9 -12.57 3.14 14.21
C VAL A 9 -11.64 4.32 14.03
N VAL A 10 -10.76 4.53 15.02
CA VAL A 10 -9.58 5.35 14.86
C VAL A 10 -8.74 4.58 13.85
N ILE A 11 -9.00 4.82 12.57
CA ILE A 11 -8.02 4.55 11.52
C ILE A 11 -6.82 5.36 11.98
N SER A 12 -5.82 4.66 12.50
CA SER A 12 -4.55 5.27 12.82
C SER A 12 -4.10 5.88 11.50
N ILE A 13 -4.19 7.21 11.41
CA ILE A 13 -3.54 8.05 10.41
C ILE A 13 -2.06 7.79 10.63
N LEU A 14 -1.59 6.64 10.16
CA LEU A 14 -0.23 6.19 10.28
C LEU A 14 0.52 7.12 9.35
N THR A 15 1.20 8.08 9.99
CA THR A 15 1.98 9.17 9.44
C THR A 15 2.89 8.68 8.29
N LEU A 16 2.31 8.57 7.10
CA LEU A 16 2.96 8.44 5.80
C LEU A 16 3.01 9.78 5.08
N LEU A 17 2.79 10.85 5.83
CA LEU A 17 2.91 12.20 5.34
C LEU A 17 4.42 12.49 5.32
N VAL A 18 4.97 12.61 4.11
CA VAL A 18 6.26 13.27 3.89
C VAL A 18 6.02 14.74 4.26
N VAL A 19 6.02 15.03 5.56
CA VAL A 19 5.93 16.39 6.10
C VAL A 19 7.31 17.00 5.95
N PHE A 20 7.67 17.42 4.74
CA PHE A 20 8.72 18.42 4.62
C PHE A 20 8.12 19.78 4.97
N ILE A 21 8.01 20.07 6.27
CA ILE A 21 7.95 21.47 6.74
C ILE A 21 9.36 22.03 6.53
N GLY A 22 9.66 22.41 5.30
CA GLY A 22 10.54 23.56 5.10
C GLY A 22 9.74 24.81 5.50
N PRO A 23 10.36 25.85 6.08
CA PRO A 23 9.68 27.12 6.22
C PRO A 23 9.21 27.55 4.83
N VAL A 24 7.90 27.60 4.61
CA VAL A 24 7.33 28.36 3.50
C VAL A 24 7.62 29.81 3.85
N LYS A 25 8.85 30.26 3.62
CA LYS A 25 9.08 31.67 3.43
C LYS A 25 8.18 32.01 2.25
N ALA A 26 7.18 32.83 2.52
CA ALA A 26 6.44 33.53 1.49
C ALA A 26 7.44 34.37 0.70
N VAL A 27 8.09 33.73 -0.26
CA VAL A 27 9.07 34.32 -1.15
C VAL A 27 8.67 33.80 -2.51
N PHE A 28 7.72 34.53 -3.11
CA PHE A 28 7.59 34.64 -4.56
C PHE A 28 8.83 35.37 -5.13
N ALA A 29 10.04 34.98 -4.73
CA ALA A 29 11.25 35.33 -5.45
C ALA A 29 11.67 34.09 -6.23
N ALA A 30 12.23 34.34 -7.41
CA ALA A 30 12.75 33.31 -8.29
C ALA A 30 13.83 32.50 -7.57
N ASP A 31 13.44 31.43 -6.88
CA ASP A 31 14.31 30.28 -6.73
C ASP A 31 14.49 29.75 -8.15
N ASP A 32 15.64 30.04 -8.74
CA ASP A 32 16.16 29.36 -9.93
C ASP A 32 16.40 27.90 -9.51
N VAL A 33 15.31 27.14 -9.53
CA VAL A 33 15.31 25.69 -9.42
C VAL A 33 15.93 25.19 -10.73
N ASP A 34 17.25 24.96 -10.72
CA ASP A 34 18.01 24.47 -11.88
C ASP A 34 17.44 23.15 -12.42
N ALA A 35 16.91 22.30 -11.53
CA ALA A 35 16.24 21.07 -11.90
C ALA A 35 14.80 21.33 -12.37
N LYS A 36 14.48 20.99 -13.62
CA LYS A 36 13.11 21.12 -14.14
C LYS A 36 12.23 19.90 -13.89
N ASN A 37 12.88 18.74 -13.76
CA ASN A 37 12.23 17.45 -13.66
C ASN A 37 12.89 16.60 -12.59
N VAL A 38 12.14 15.63 -12.08
CA VAL A 38 12.62 14.59 -11.18
C VAL A 38 12.15 13.23 -11.63
N ASP A 39 12.88 12.21 -11.20
CA ASP A 39 12.45 10.82 -11.26
C ASP A 39 11.94 10.40 -9.88
N VAL A 40 10.83 9.64 -9.86
CA VAL A 40 10.27 9.06 -8.64
C VAL A 40 10.24 7.56 -8.77
N THR A 41 10.97 6.87 -7.90
CA THR A 41 11.02 5.41 -7.85
C THR A 41 10.16 4.89 -6.69
N ILE A 42 9.16 4.09 -7.02
CA ILE A 42 8.42 3.27 -6.07
C ILE A 42 9.27 2.04 -5.73
N ASN A 43 9.47 1.78 -4.44
CA ASN A 43 10.12 0.60 -3.86
C ASN A 43 9.08 -0.18 -3.07
N LYS A 44 8.30 -1.02 -3.74
CA LYS A 44 7.15 -1.70 -3.15
C LYS A 44 7.59 -2.83 -2.23
N ARG A 45 7.10 -2.76 -0.99
CA ARG A 45 7.37 -3.77 0.05
C ARG A 45 6.08 -4.41 0.57
N ILE A 46 6.21 -5.65 1.01
CA ILE A 46 5.13 -6.42 1.66
C ILE A 46 5.63 -7.13 2.93
N TRP A 47 4.78 -7.13 3.96
CA TRP A 47 4.98 -7.81 5.24
C TRP A 47 3.86 -8.79 5.51
N ASP A 48 4.11 -9.74 6.39
CA ASP A 48 3.04 -10.54 6.97
C ASP A 48 2.16 -9.63 7.84
N GLU A 49 0.88 -9.97 7.97
CA GLU A 49 -0.13 -9.17 8.66
C GLU A 49 0.32 -8.73 10.06
N GLY A 50 0.16 -7.43 10.34
CA GLY A 50 0.57 -6.83 11.61
C GLY A 50 2.08 -6.60 11.79
N GLN A 51 2.92 -7.02 10.84
CA GLN A 51 4.38 -6.84 10.91
C GLN A 51 4.91 -5.61 10.15
N THR A 52 4.03 -4.82 9.52
CA THR A 52 4.44 -3.58 8.85
C THR A 52 5.05 -2.58 9.85
N PRO A 53 6.23 -2.01 9.57
CA PRO A 53 6.84 -1.02 10.44
C PRO A 53 5.97 0.24 10.51
N LYS A 54 5.62 0.65 11.73
CA LYS A 54 4.78 1.82 12.00
C LYS A 54 5.53 3.15 11.90
N ASP A 55 6.78 3.17 12.35
CA ASP A 55 7.50 4.43 12.60
C ASP A 55 8.55 4.78 11.54
N ILE A 56 8.70 3.96 10.49
CA ILE A 56 9.61 4.25 9.38
C ILE A 56 8.86 5.11 8.35
N GLN A 57 9.31 6.35 8.19
CA GLN A 57 8.77 7.34 7.26
C GLN A 57 9.54 7.33 5.94
N ASN A 58 8.87 7.77 4.86
CA ASN A 58 9.52 8.04 3.59
C ASN A 58 10.37 9.32 3.71
N THR A 59 11.67 9.20 3.47
CA THR A 59 12.60 10.34 3.46
C THR A 59 12.79 10.96 2.07
N GLY A 60 12.37 10.25 1.01
CA GLY A 60 12.71 10.58 -0.37
C GLY A 60 14.07 10.05 -0.81
N GLU A 61 14.88 9.49 0.09
CA GLU A 61 16.21 8.93 -0.22
C GLU A 61 16.20 7.40 -0.24
N THR A 62 17.23 6.79 -0.82
CA THR A 62 17.42 5.34 -0.73
C THR A 62 17.62 4.93 0.73
N MET A 63 16.87 3.94 1.20
CA MET A 63 16.94 3.43 2.57
C MET A 63 16.58 1.95 2.60
N ASP A 64 17.12 1.23 3.59
CA ASP A 64 16.60 -0.09 3.92
C ASP A 64 15.29 0.07 4.69
N PHE A 65 14.20 -0.32 4.03
CA PHE A 65 12.86 -0.24 4.60
C PHE A 65 12.42 -1.59 5.19
N GLY A 66 13.19 -2.66 5.00
CA GLY A 66 12.80 -4.04 5.29
C GLY A 66 11.67 -4.54 4.40
N GLY A 67 11.07 -5.67 4.81
CA GLY A 67 10.00 -6.34 4.07
C GLY A 67 10.47 -7.02 2.79
N ARG A 68 9.59 -7.81 2.19
CA ARG A 68 9.86 -8.48 0.91
C ARG A 68 9.52 -7.55 -0.25
N ALA A 69 10.33 -7.57 -1.31
CA ALA A 69 9.97 -6.90 -2.56
C ALA A 69 8.66 -7.46 -3.10
N LEU A 70 7.79 -6.59 -3.64
CA LEU A 70 6.52 -6.99 -4.25
C LEU A 70 6.45 -6.54 -5.71
N ASN A 71 6.52 -7.50 -6.62
CA ASN A 71 6.35 -7.32 -8.05
C ASN A 71 4.87 -7.45 -8.45
N GLY A 72 4.52 -6.90 -9.61
CA GLY A 72 3.17 -7.01 -10.17
C GLY A 72 2.14 -6.03 -9.60
N SER A 73 2.51 -5.15 -8.67
CA SER A 73 1.65 -4.03 -8.25
C SER A 73 1.71 -2.92 -9.29
N GLU A 74 0.56 -2.41 -9.73
CA GLU A 74 0.48 -1.24 -10.60
C GLU A 74 0.31 0.03 -9.76
N PHE A 75 1.14 1.04 -10.01
CA PHE A 75 0.95 2.38 -9.48
C PHE A 75 0.55 3.31 -10.61
N THR A 76 -0.43 4.17 -10.34
CA THR A 76 -0.77 5.29 -11.22
C THR A 76 -0.41 6.59 -10.51
N VAL A 77 0.30 7.47 -11.22
CA VAL A 77 0.59 8.83 -10.77
C VAL A 77 -0.42 9.79 -11.40
N TYR A 78 -0.93 10.70 -10.57
CA TYR A 78 -1.90 11.72 -10.93
C TYR A 78 -1.38 13.10 -10.55
N ASP A 79 -1.74 14.11 -11.33
CA ASP A 79 -1.62 15.52 -10.97
C ASP A 79 -2.85 15.93 -10.14
N VAL A 80 -2.59 16.45 -8.94
CA VAL A 80 -3.57 16.97 -7.99
C VAL A 80 -3.27 18.42 -7.57
N THR A 81 -2.43 19.12 -8.34
CA THR A 81 -1.92 20.46 -8.07
C THR A 81 -3.04 21.46 -7.80
N GLU A 82 -4.06 21.48 -8.67
CA GLU A 82 -5.22 22.38 -8.55
C GLU A 82 -5.95 22.18 -7.22
N LYS A 83 -6.22 20.93 -6.84
CA LYS A 83 -6.92 20.60 -5.60
C LYS A 83 -6.09 20.92 -4.37
N TYR A 84 -4.78 20.65 -4.42
CA TYR A 84 -3.87 21.01 -3.34
C TYR A 84 -3.88 22.53 -3.08
N TYR A 85 -3.74 23.34 -4.14
CA TYR A 85 -3.75 24.80 -4.01
C TYR A 85 -5.12 25.37 -3.59
N GLU A 86 -6.22 24.67 -3.88
CA GLU A 86 -7.53 25.00 -3.31
C GLU A 86 -7.55 24.81 -1.78
N LEU A 87 -7.04 23.68 -1.29
CA LEU A 87 -7.09 23.29 0.11
C LEU A 87 -6.16 24.15 1.00
N ILE A 88 -4.94 24.46 0.54
CA ILE A 88 -3.98 25.23 1.34
C ILE A 88 -4.38 26.70 1.54
N LYS A 89 -5.38 27.21 0.81
CA LYS A 89 -5.92 28.56 1.05
C LYS A 89 -6.54 28.67 2.44
N ASN A 90 -7.06 27.57 2.97
CA ASN A 90 -7.83 27.53 4.23
C ASN A 90 -7.24 26.53 5.25
N SER A 91 -6.10 25.92 4.95
CA SER A 91 -5.50 24.89 5.80
C SER A 91 -3.98 24.82 5.63
N ASP A 92 -3.29 24.17 6.56
CA ASP A 92 -1.87 23.88 6.37
C ASP A 92 -1.64 22.74 5.36
N GLN A 93 -0.40 22.64 4.86
CA GLN A 93 0.00 21.61 3.89
C GLN A 93 -0.28 20.19 4.39
N LYS A 94 -0.09 19.93 5.70
CA LYS A 94 -0.32 18.61 6.29
C LYS A 94 -1.81 18.23 6.17
N THR A 95 -2.70 19.16 6.45
CA THR A 95 -4.15 18.97 6.37
C THR A 95 -4.59 18.79 4.92
N ALA A 96 -4.07 19.60 4.00
CA ALA A 96 -4.37 19.47 2.57
C ALA A 96 -3.93 18.11 2.00
N ILE A 97 -2.71 17.66 2.33
CA ILE A 97 -2.20 16.35 1.90
C ILE A 97 -3.05 15.21 2.49
N ALA A 98 -3.37 15.27 3.78
CA ALA A 98 -4.17 14.23 4.43
C ALA A 98 -5.57 14.12 3.80
N ALA A 99 -6.18 15.24 3.43
CA ALA A 99 -7.47 15.23 2.73
C ALA A 99 -7.38 14.54 1.35
N ILE A 100 -6.36 14.88 0.55
CA ILE A 100 -6.16 14.23 -0.76
C ILE A 100 -5.86 12.73 -0.61
N GLN A 101 -5.07 12.34 0.39
CA GLN A 101 -4.80 10.92 0.66
C GLN A 101 -6.07 10.18 1.06
N SER A 102 -6.92 10.79 1.90
CA SER A 102 -8.17 10.19 2.37
C SER A 102 -9.17 10.02 1.22
N ASP A 103 -9.31 11.03 0.36
CA ASP A 103 -10.12 10.95 -0.87
C ASP A 103 -9.65 9.83 -1.81
N ALA A 104 -8.37 9.46 -1.74
CA ALA A 104 -7.74 8.48 -2.62
C ALA A 104 -7.63 7.05 -2.02
N GLU A 105 -8.11 6.81 -0.79
CA GLU A 105 -7.87 5.55 -0.05
C GLU A 105 -8.28 4.29 -0.82
N ALA A 106 -9.44 4.35 -1.49
CA ALA A 106 -9.96 3.23 -2.26
C ALA A 106 -9.54 3.29 -3.74
N VAL A 107 -9.71 4.46 -4.35
CA VAL A 107 -9.47 4.73 -5.77
C VAL A 107 -9.06 6.19 -5.94
N ALA A 108 -8.41 6.53 -7.04
CA ALA A 108 -8.08 7.93 -7.32
C ALA A 108 -9.35 8.80 -7.41
N PRO A 109 -9.34 10.01 -6.81
CA PRO A 109 -10.50 10.90 -6.81
C PRO A 109 -10.71 11.53 -8.19
N THR A 110 -11.95 11.97 -8.47
CA THR A 110 -12.36 12.46 -9.81
C THR A 110 -11.64 13.73 -10.25
N TYR A 111 -11.11 14.53 -9.33
CA TYR A 111 -10.31 15.71 -9.64
C TYR A 111 -8.87 15.38 -10.05
N ALA A 112 -8.40 14.17 -9.78
CA ALA A 112 -7.02 13.77 -10.05
C ALA A 112 -6.84 13.47 -11.55
N LYS A 113 -5.88 14.14 -12.18
CA LYS A 113 -5.61 14.00 -13.62
C LYS A 113 -4.51 12.95 -13.82
N LYS A 114 -4.81 11.83 -14.47
CA LYS A 114 -3.83 10.76 -14.70
C LYS A 114 -2.64 11.27 -15.51
N VAL A 115 -1.43 10.98 -15.03
CA VAL A 115 -0.17 11.34 -15.70
C VAL A 115 0.47 10.10 -16.33
N ASP A 116 0.70 9.04 -15.55
CA ASP A 116 1.34 7.80 -16.02
C ASP A 116 0.94 6.61 -15.13
N ALA A 117 1.15 5.38 -15.59
CA ALA A 117 0.95 4.15 -14.81
C ALA A 117 2.05 3.12 -15.08
N LYS A 118 2.61 2.51 -14.03
CA LYS A 118 3.71 1.54 -14.12
C LYS A 118 3.52 0.38 -13.17
N VAL A 119 4.04 -0.78 -13.55
CA VAL A 119 3.99 -2.03 -12.77
C VAL A 119 5.35 -2.30 -12.14
N THR A 120 5.36 -2.71 -10.87
CA THR A 120 6.59 -3.03 -10.15
C THR A 120 7.22 -4.32 -10.65
N ALA A 121 8.55 -4.34 -10.80
CA ALA A 121 9.33 -5.48 -11.25
C ALA A 121 10.70 -5.56 -10.55
N GLY A 122 11.39 -6.69 -10.71
CA GLY A 122 12.71 -6.92 -10.12
C GLY A 122 12.67 -6.88 -8.60
N ASP A 123 13.27 -5.85 -8.01
CA ASP A 123 13.30 -5.61 -6.56
C ASP A 123 12.03 -4.90 -6.03
N GLY A 124 10.89 -5.10 -6.70
CA GLY A 124 9.63 -4.43 -6.37
C GLY A 124 9.58 -2.98 -6.82
N GLN A 125 10.29 -2.64 -7.90
CA GLN A 125 10.49 -1.24 -8.31
C GLN A 125 9.69 -0.81 -9.53
N ALA A 126 9.24 0.44 -9.53
CA ALA A 126 8.68 1.13 -10.69
C ALA A 126 9.12 2.60 -10.68
N THR A 127 9.78 3.07 -11.74
CA THR A 127 10.30 4.45 -11.84
C THR A 127 9.46 5.30 -12.78
N PHE A 128 8.86 6.37 -12.27
CA PHE A 128 8.20 7.43 -13.04
C PHE A 128 9.22 8.51 -13.36
N SER A 129 9.60 8.62 -14.63
CA SER A 129 10.67 9.52 -15.06
C SER A 129 10.13 10.86 -15.54
N ASN A 130 10.96 11.90 -15.43
CA ASN A 130 10.70 13.23 -15.97
C ASN A 130 9.44 13.94 -15.45
N LEU A 131 9.03 13.70 -14.20
CA LEU A 131 7.94 14.47 -13.59
C LEU A 131 8.38 15.92 -13.39
N THR A 132 7.59 16.88 -13.89
CA THR A 132 7.95 18.30 -13.84
C THR A 132 7.79 18.87 -12.43
N ILE A 133 8.76 19.66 -11.98
CA ILE A 133 8.71 20.31 -10.66
C ILE A 133 7.67 21.44 -10.65
N LYS A 134 7.54 22.17 -11.75
CA LYS A 134 6.54 23.23 -11.95
C LYS A 134 5.72 22.97 -13.22
N ASN A 135 4.47 23.41 -13.23
CA ASN A 135 3.64 23.46 -14.43
C ASN A 135 3.95 24.69 -15.30
N ASP A 136 3.27 24.79 -16.44
CA ASP A 136 3.41 25.90 -17.41
C ASP A 136 3.01 27.27 -16.82
N ALA A 137 2.21 27.29 -15.75
CA ALA A 137 1.87 28.49 -14.99
C ALA A 137 2.91 28.84 -13.90
N ASN A 138 4.07 28.17 -13.90
CA ASN A 138 5.16 28.33 -12.94
C ASN A 138 4.74 28.03 -11.47
N GLN A 139 3.70 27.22 -11.28
CA GLN A 139 3.28 26.71 -9.95
C GLN A 139 3.91 25.34 -9.71
N TYR A 140 4.29 25.06 -8.45
CA TYR A 140 4.86 23.75 -8.10
C TYR A 140 3.81 22.64 -8.24
N ASN A 141 4.19 21.56 -8.90
CA ASN A 141 3.30 20.42 -9.09
C ASN A 141 3.13 19.62 -7.81
N VAL A 142 1.95 19.02 -7.66
CA VAL A 142 1.64 18.07 -6.61
C VAL A 142 1.15 16.78 -7.23
N TYR A 143 1.87 15.68 -6.96
CA TYR A 143 1.56 14.38 -7.51
C TYR A 143 0.97 13.44 -6.47
N LEU A 144 -0.03 12.66 -6.87
CA LEU A 144 -0.65 11.59 -6.08
C LEU A 144 -0.29 10.24 -6.69
N PHE A 145 0.30 9.35 -5.91
CA PHE A 145 0.64 7.98 -6.29
C PHE A 145 -0.35 7.01 -5.63
N VAL A 146 -1.08 6.27 -6.44
CA VAL A 146 -2.08 5.29 -5.98
C VAL A 146 -1.67 3.92 -6.49
N GLU A 147 -1.61 2.92 -5.61
CA GLU A 147 -1.52 1.51 -6.03
C GLU A 147 -2.87 1.16 -6.65
N THR A 148 -2.98 1.07 -7.98
CA THR A 148 -4.25 0.81 -8.69
C THR A 148 -4.53 -0.67 -8.90
N LYS A 149 -3.50 -1.53 -8.84
CA LYS A 149 -3.65 -2.99 -8.90
C LYS A 149 -2.66 -3.67 -7.97
N THR A 150 -3.08 -4.79 -7.38
CA THR A 150 -2.20 -5.69 -6.63
C THR A 150 -1.94 -6.95 -7.46
N PRO A 151 -0.80 -7.64 -7.26
CA PRO A 151 -0.57 -8.93 -7.89
C PRO A 151 -1.60 -9.99 -7.42
N ASN A 152 -1.75 -11.05 -8.21
CA ASN A 152 -2.76 -12.10 -8.00
C ASN A 152 -2.20 -13.43 -7.47
N ASP A 153 -0.87 -13.56 -7.37
CA ASP A 153 -0.16 -14.71 -6.83
C ASP A 153 0.03 -14.64 -5.30
N ILE A 154 -0.36 -13.52 -4.69
CA ILE A 154 -0.29 -13.28 -3.25
C ILE A 154 -1.53 -12.51 -2.76
N THR A 155 -2.09 -12.94 -1.64
CA THR A 155 -3.26 -12.28 -1.04
C THR A 155 -2.82 -11.03 -0.28
N VAL A 156 -3.01 -9.85 -0.88
CA VAL A 156 -2.80 -8.56 -0.23
C VAL A 156 -4.00 -8.22 0.64
N THR A 157 -3.83 -8.25 1.95
CA THR A 157 -4.90 -7.95 2.94
C THR A 157 -4.93 -6.48 3.35
N LYS A 158 -3.87 -5.72 3.06
CA LYS A 158 -3.84 -4.26 3.22
C LYS A 158 -3.00 -3.64 2.11
N ARG A 159 -3.60 -2.71 1.37
CA ARG A 159 -2.94 -1.95 0.30
C ARG A 159 -2.06 -0.84 0.86
N ALA A 160 -1.18 -0.33 0.01
CA ALA A 160 -0.45 0.88 0.29
C ALA A 160 -1.40 2.05 0.43
N VAL A 161 -1.19 2.85 1.47
CA VAL A 161 -1.81 4.17 1.58
C VAL A 161 -1.32 5.03 0.41
N PRO A 162 -2.20 5.77 -0.29
CA PRO A 162 -1.79 6.69 -1.34
C PRO A 162 -0.75 7.70 -0.86
N ILE A 163 0.21 8.06 -1.72
CA ILE A 163 1.28 9.01 -1.37
C ILE A 163 1.08 10.30 -2.15
N VAL A 164 1.05 11.44 -1.46
CA VAL A 164 1.04 12.76 -2.09
C VAL A 164 2.40 13.40 -1.96
N LEU A 165 2.91 13.94 -3.06
CA LEU A 165 4.23 14.55 -3.18
C LEU A 165 4.09 15.98 -3.70
N ALA A 166 4.21 16.95 -2.80
CA ALA A 166 4.21 18.38 -3.15
C ALA A 166 5.64 18.83 -3.45
N MET A 167 5.89 19.29 -4.68
CA MET A 167 7.22 19.69 -5.12
C MET A 167 7.66 21.07 -4.59
N PRO A 168 8.97 21.35 -4.53
CA PRO A 168 10.08 20.41 -4.71
C PRO A 168 10.32 19.58 -3.44
N ILE A 169 10.96 18.42 -3.60
CA ILE A 169 11.48 17.64 -2.47
C ILE A 169 12.97 17.92 -2.34
N TYR A 170 13.41 18.28 -1.15
CA TYR A 170 14.82 18.55 -0.86
C TYR A 170 15.50 17.33 -0.24
N LYS A 171 16.80 17.18 -0.50
CA LYS A 171 17.63 16.16 0.16
C LYS A 171 17.74 16.45 1.65
N LEU A 172 17.92 15.38 2.41
CA LEU A 172 18.18 15.43 3.84
C LEU A 172 19.68 15.44 4.15
N ASP A 173 20.08 16.17 5.18
CA ASP A 173 21.41 16.05 5.76
C ASP A 173 21.53 14.81 6.67
N ALA A 174 22.74 14.56 7.19
CA ALA A 174 23.01 13.43 8.08
C ALA A 174 22.20 13.47 9.40
N THR A 175 21.59 14.60 9.74
CA THR A 175 20.72 14.78 10.91
C THR A 175 19.23 14.73 10.57
N GLN A 176 18.88 14.33 9.35
CA GLN A 176 17.51 14.27 8.80
C GLN A 176 16.82 15.64 8.70
N LYS A 177 17.59 16.71 8.50
CA LYS A 177 17.04 18.05 8.22
C LYS A 177 17.10 18.36 6.72
N PRO A 178 16.10 19.06 6.16
CA PRO A 178 16.13 19.48 4.76
C PRO A 178 17.35 20.36 4.46
N THR A 179 17.96 20.13 3.31
CA THR A 179 19.00 20.98 2.71
C THR A 179 18.40 21.87 1.62
N ASP A 180 19.20 22.77 1.04
CA ASP A 180 18.79 23.55 -0.13
C ASP A 180 18.99 22.79 -1.47
N VAL A 181 19.40 21.51 -1.40
CA VAL A 181 19.64 20.68 -2.59
C VAL A 181 18.37 19.94 -2.95
N ILE A 182 17.85 20.16 -4.16
CA ILE A 182 16.68 19.44 -4.67
C ILE A 182 17.03 17.97 -4.89
N ASN A 183 16.14 17.08 -4.43
CA ASN A 183 16.19 15.67 -4.72
C ASN A 183 15.55 15.39 -6.09
N THR A 184 16.38 15.15 -7.09
CA THR A 184 15.95 14.80 -8.46
C THR A 184 15.71 13.30 -8.66
N ASN A 185 15.99 12.46 -7.66
CA ASN A 185 15.77 11.02 -7.69
C ASN A 185 15.09 10.56 -6.39
N ILE A 186 13.79 10.77 -6.32
CA ILE A 186 12.98 10.57 -5.12
C ILE A 186 12.63 9.09 -4.99
N GLN A 187 12.81 8.55 -3.79
CA GLN A 187 12.52 7.16 -3.43
C GLN A 187 11.31 7.10 -2.49
N LEU A 188 10.29 6.34 -2.88
CA LEU A 188 9.08 6.10 -2.08
C LEU A 188 8.94 4.62 -1.73
N TYR A 189 8.45 4.30 -0.54
CA TYR A 189 8.30 2.93 -0.01
C TYR A 189 6.85 2.65 0.42
N PRO A 190 5.93 2.42 -0.53
CA PRO A 190 4.55 2.05 -0.19
C PRO A 190 4.47 0.63 0.38
N LYS A 191 3.67 0.44 1.43
CA LYS A 191 3.66 -0.79 2.26
C LYS A 191 2.39 -1.60 2.06
N ASN A 192 2.51 -2.92 1.83
CA ASN A 192 1.37 -3.85 1.84
C ASN A 192 1.50 -4.85 2.99
N GLU A 193 0.36 -5.42 3.40
CA GLU A 193 0.30 -6.59 4.25
C GLU A 193 -0.28 -7.78 3.49
N THR A 194 0.16 -8.99 3.86
CA THR A 194 -0.34 -10.26 3.35
C THR A 194 -0.63 -11.22 4.49
N ALA A 195 -1.59 -12.11 4.26
CA ALA A 195 -1.86 -13.24 5.13
C ALA A 195 -1.99 -14.51 4.28
N LYS A 196 -1.69 -15.66 4.90
CA LYS A 196 -1.80 -16.96 4.26
C LYS A 196 -3.14 -17.60 4.59
N ASP A 197 -3.75 -18.21 3.59
CA ASP A 197 -4.94 -19.04 3.81
C ASP A 197 -4.53 -20.32 4.55
N THR A 198 -5.39 -20.81 5.44
CA THR A 198 -5.15 -22.05 6.19
C THR A 198 -6.25 -23.06 5.92
N LYS A 199 -5.86 -24.33 5.84
CA LYS A 199 -6.76 -25.48 5.85
C LYS A 199 -6.37 -26.39 7.01
N GLU A 200 -7.31 -26.62 7.90
CA GLU A 200 -7.10 -27.35 9.15
C GLU A 200 -8.04 -28.54 9.23
N PHE A 201 -7.52 -29.71 9.64
CA PHE A 201 -8.34 -30.86 9.99
C PHE A 201 -8.93 -30.65 11.39
N SER A 202 -10.12 -30.06 11.45
CA SER A 202 -10.66 -29.40 12.65
C SER A 202 -11.14 -30.36 13.73
N ASN A 203 -11.43 -31.62 13.38
CA ASN A 203 -11.75 -32.67 14.34
C ASN A 203 -10.67 -33.76 14.43
N ALA A 204 -9.42 -33.48 14.04
CA ALA A 204 -8.31 -34.42 14.16
C ALA A 204 -8.17 -35.01 15.57
N GLY A 205 -8.37 -34.20 16.61
CA GLY A 205 -8.30 -34.62 18.02
C GLY A 205 -9.36 -35.62 18.45
N ASN A 206 -10.36 -35.93 17.62
CA ASN A 206 -11.34 -36.98 17.89
C ASN A 206 -10.82 -38.38 17.54
N PHE A 207 -9.65 -38.47 16.91
CA PHE A 207 -9.03 -39.70 16.46
C PHE A 207 -7.75 -39.98 17.23
N SER A 208 -7.42 -41.25 17.46
CA SER A 208 -6.11 -41.65 17.97
C SER A 208 -5.02 -41.34 16.92
N ASN A 209 -3.78 -41.09 17.33
CA ASN A 209 -2.68 -40.93 16.38
C ASN A 209 -2.04 -42.26 15.99
N VAL A 210 -1.54 -42.34 14.77
CA VAL A 210 -0.62 -43.38 14.28
C VAL A 210 0.62 -42.69 13.70
N THR A 211 1.80 -43.17 14.06
CA THR A 211 3.07 -42.65 13.53
C THR A 211 3.51 -43.49 12.33
N ILE A 212 3.71 -42.85 11.18
CA ILE A 212 4.21 -43.48 9.95
C ILE A 212 5.46 -42.70 9.52
N ASN A 213 6.60 -43.39 9.39
CA ASN A 213 7.89 -42.79 9.00
C ASN A 213 8.29 -41.56 9.85
N GLY A 214 7.98 -41.57 11.15
CA GLY A 214 8.31 -40.47 12.07
C GLY A 214 7.37 -39.27 12.01
N GLN A 215 6.27 -39.35 11.24
CA GLN A 215 5.23 -38.33 11.20
C GLN A 215 3.92 -38.89 11.78
N ASP A 216 3.25 -38.09 12.60
CA ASP A 216 1.97 -38.46 13.20
C ASP A 216 0.80 -38.13 12.28
N PHE A 217 -0.14 -39.07 12.19
CA PHE A 217 -1.37 -38.96 11.43
C PHE A 217 -2.55 -39.34 12.33
N ALA A 218 -3.71 -38.74 12.09
CA ALA A 218 -4.95 -39.24 12.68
C ALA A 218 -5.28 -40.63 12.10
N ASN A 219 -5.50 -41.59 12.99
CA ASN A 219 -5.93 -42.94 12.64
C ASN A 219 -7.44 -42.94 12.37
N VAL A 220 -7.80 -42.95 11.09
CA VAL A 220 -9.18 -42.88 10.60
C VAL A 220 -9.57 -44.16 9.88
N THR A 221 -10.85 -44.47 9.86
CA THR A 221 -11.45 -45.65 9.22
C THR A 221 -12.54 -45.24 8.22
N THR A 222 -12.91 -46.18 7.34
CA THR A 222 -13.97 -45.94 6.36
C THR A 222 -15.29 -45.61 7.05
N GLY A 223 -15.90 -44.49 6.64
CA GLY A 223 -17.17 -44.01 7.22
C GLY A 223 -16.99 -42.88 8.23
N ASP A 224 -15.77 -42.63 8.69
CA ASP A 224 -15.48 -41.48 9.56
C ASP A 224 -15.76 -40.16 8.86
N ILE A 225 -16.29 -39.20 9.62
CA ILE A 225 -16.55 -37.84 9.15
C ILE A 225 -15.35 -36.98 9.49
N LEU A 226 -14.65 -36.52 8.46
CA LEU A 226 -13.50 -35.65 8.61
C LEU A 226 -13.91 -34.20 8.33
N ASN A 227 -13.84 -33.35 9.35
CA ASN A 227 -14.20 -31.94 9.24
C ASN A 227 -12.95 -31.13 8.92
N TYR A 228 -13.04 -30.31 7.87
CA TYR A 228 -12.01 -29.34 7.56
C TYR A 228 -12.53 -27.93 7.78
N LYS A 229 -11.69 -27.08 8.36
CA LYS A 229 -11.92 -25.65 8.47
C LYS A 229 -10.98 -24.95 7.50
N LEU A 230 -11.54 -24.14 6.61
CA LEU A 230 -10.78 -23.26 5.74
C LEU A 230 -10.88 -21.83 6.29
N THR A 231 -9.73 -21.19 6.50
CA THR A 231 -9.65 -19.76 6.79
C THR A 231 -9.06 -19.09 5.55
N VAL A 232 -9.85 -18.26 4.89
CA VAL A 232 -9.45 -17.53 3.68
C VAL A 232 -9.35 -16.05 3.98
N ASN A 233 -8.31 -15.42 3.44
CA ASN A 233 -8.08 -14.00 3.58
C ASN A 233 -8.75 -13.26 2.42
N ILE A 234 -9.51 -12.22 2.75
CA ILE A 234 -10.17 -11.39 1.76
C ILE A 234 -9.18 -10.35 1.24
N PRO A 235 -8.92 -10.26 -0.09
CA PRO A 235 -8.07 -9.24 -0.64
C PRO A 235 -8.60 -7.83 -0.35
N ALA A 236 -7.71 -6.89 -0.05
CA ALA A 236 -8.06 -5.49 0.28
C ALA A 236 -8.73 -4.73 -0.89
N ASN A 237 -8.59 -5.23 -2.11
CA ASN A 237 -9.18 -4.67 -3.31
C ASN A 237 -10.38 -5.48 -3.82
N ILE A 238 -10.99 -6.33 -2.98
CA ILE A 238 -12.22 -7.03 -3.37
C ILE A 238 -13.32 -6.01 -3.71
N GLY A 239 -13.96 -6.17 -4.88
CA GLY A 239 -15.04 -5.28 -5.32
C GLY A 239 -14.59 -3.95 -5.95
N ASP A 240 -13.29 -3.67 -6.03
CA ASP A 240 -12.77 -2.56 -6.86
C ASP A 240 -12.86 -2.98 -8.35
N ALA A 241 -13.40 -2.09 -9.18
CA ALA A 241 -13.62 -2.35 -10.61
C ALA A 241 -12.32 -2.64 -11.37
N ASN A 242 -11.18 -2.18 -10.85
CA ASN A 242 -9.85 -2.40 -11.41
C ASN A 242 -9.09 -3.56 -10.75
N ALA A 243 -9.76 -4.35 -9.90
CA ALA A 243 -9.13 -5.30 -9.00
C ALA A 243 -9.66 -6.74 -9.12
N VAL A 244 -9.59 -7.53 -8.03
CA VAL A 244 -10.03 -8.93 -7.97
C VAL A 244 -11.54 -9.02 -8.25
N GLN A 245 -11.89 -9.38 -9.48
CA GLN A 245 -13.29 -9.51 -9.93
C GLN A 245 -13.94 -10.84 -9.57
N SER A 246 -13.15 -11.84 -9.15
CA SER A 246 -13.69 -13.13 -8.70
C SER A 246 -12.84 -13.71 -7.57
N PHE A 247 -13.51 -14.17 -6.51
CA PHE A 247 -12.88 -14.88 -5.39
C PHE A 247 -13.40 -16.32 -5.38
N LYS A 248 -12.55 -17.28 -5.78
CA LYS A 248 -12.94 -18.69 -5.94
C LYS A 248 -12.08 -19.56 -5.03
N ILE A 249 -12.74 -20.45 -4.31
CA ILE A 249 -12.09 -21.47 -3.48
C ILE A 249 -12.26 -22.80 -4.19
N HIS A 250 -11.15 -23.50 -4.42
CA HIS A 250 -11.16 -24.85 -4.98
C HIS A 250 -10.66 -25.84 -3.92
N ASP A 251 -11.53 -26.77 -3.53
CA ASP A 251 -11.17 -27.89 -2.66
C ASP A 251 -11.40 -29.21 -3.41
N LYS A 252 -10.30 -29.92 -3.68
CA LYS A 252 -10.31 -31.23 -4.31
C LYS A 252 -9.86 -32.28 -3.29
N PRO A 253 -10.75 -33.15 -2.81
CA PRO A 253 -10.36 -34.26 -1.94
C PRO A 253 -9.47 -35.24 -2.71
N SER A 254 -8.53 -35.87 -2.00
CA SER A 254 -7.77 -37.01 -2.54
C SER A 254 -8.67 -38.25 -2.63
N ASP A 255 -8.21 -39.26 -3.37
CA ASP A 255 -8.89 -40.55 -3.46
C ASP A 255 -9.16 -41.14 -2.07
N GLY A 256 -10.31 -41.80 -1.91
CA GLY A 256 -10.78 -42.34 -0.63
C GLY A 256 -11.64 -41.39 0.22
N PHE A 257 -11.72 -40.11 -0.16
CA PHE A 257 -12.62 -39.14 0.48
C PHE A 257 -13.79 -38.76 -0.43
N THR A 258 -14.98 -38.58 0.18
CA THR A 258 -16.17 -38.08 -0.51
C THR A 258 -16.59 -36.75 0.13
N ASN A 259 -16.61 -35.67 -0.66
CA ASN A 259 -17.06 -34.36 -0.17
C ASN A 259 -18.56 -34.38 0.17
N ARG A 260 -18.89 -33.91 1.37
CA ARG A 260 -20.25 -33.50 1.73
C ARG A 260 -20.21 -32.02 2.13
N ILE A 261 -20.68 -31.15 1.23
CA ILE A 261 -20.95 -29.76 1.58
C ILE A 261 -22.28 -29.77 2.36
N ARG A 262 -22.25 -29.37 3.62
CA ARG A 262 -23.45 -29.14 4.43
C ARG A 262 -23.59 -27.66 4.72
#